data_AF-A0A3N5G7B6-F1
#
_entry.id   AF-A0A3N5G7B6-F1
#
_cell.length_a   1.000
_cell.length_b   1.000
_cell.length_c   1.000
_cell.angle_alpha   90.00
_cell.angle_beta   90.00
_cell.angle_gamma   90.00
#
_symmetry.space_group_name_H-M   'P 1'
#
loop_
_entity.id
_entity.type
_entity.pdbx_description
1 polymer ?
#
loop_
_entity_poly.entity_id
_entity_poly.type
_entity_poly.pdbx_seq_one_letter_code
_entity_poly.pdbx_strand_id
1 'polypeptide(L)'
;MEPYDGRPRKLSSTSPWVYVGCGCAAIVILAMAGIAGMSWWGYKSVKRFEEASKNPDAAAAQIREVLPYDELPAGYYPVGSFSIPFLMDMVILGDRKPVEGQEASPERNIEERGLIYMSIRNLQGNKDDMRRYLRGEAPEPGKESNWRSNVNFDAEELIRRGTIQVNGREVLYAAHRGEVNQDGRDVEGLVTMFMPECPGDSRLRFGLWFGPDPEPAKPVAEVDFTGTTADPEKLAEFAGYFRFCG
;
A
#
# COMPACT_ATOMS: atom_id res chain seq x y z
N MET A 1 -51.88 -37.66 45.28
CA MET A 1 -51.36 -36.51 46.03
C MET A 1 -50.05 -36.95 46.67
N GLU A 2 -48.93 -36.67 46.01
CA GLU A 2 -47.59 -36.93 46.56
C GLU A 2 -47.19 -35.80 47.53
N PRO A 3 -46.50 -36.11 48.65
CA PRO A 3 -46.13 -35.11 49.64
C PRO A 3 -44.92 -34.30 49.14
N TYR A 4 -45.08 -32.98 49.14
CA TYR A 4 -44.04 -32.03 48.79
C TYR A 4 -43.07 -31.88 49.99
N ASP A 5 -41.96 -32.60 49.96
CA ASP A 5 -40.95 -32.61 51.03
C ASP A 5 -40.08 -31.34 50.91
N GLY A 6 -40.46 -30.28 51.63
CA GLY A 6 -39.92 -28.91 51.53
C GLY A 6 -38.48 -28.70 52.05
N ARG A 7 -37.56 -29.64 51.82
CA ARG A 7 -36.16 -29.46 52.21
C ARG A 7 -35.44 -28.54 51.21
N PRO A 8 -34.73 -27.49 51.66
CA PRO A 8 -33.94 -26.65 50.76
C PRO A 8 -32.87 -27.52 50.11
N ARG A 9 -32.94 -27.69 48.79
CA ARG A 9 -31.90 -28.39 48.02
C ARG A 9 -30.58 -27.68 48.27
N LYS A 10 -29.61 -28.38 48.88
CA LYS A 10 -28.20 -27.98 48.91
C LYS A 10 -27.77 -27.81 47.45
N LEU A 11 -27.76 -26.58 46.95
CA LEU A 11 -27.12 -26.24 45.68
C LEU A 11 -25.66 -26.65 45.85
N SER A 12 -25.25 -27.73 45.18
CA SER A 12 -23.86 -28.17 45.15
C SER A 12 -23.02 -26.98 44.70
N SER A 13 -22.20 -26.44 45.60
CA SER A 13 -21.33 -25.32 45.26
C SER A 13 -20.29 -25.82 44.28
N THR A 14 -20.48 -25.54 43.00
CA THR A 14 -19.48 -25.84 41.97
C THR A 14 -18.19 -25.13 42.36
N SER A 15 -17.09 -25.89 42.49
CA SER A 15 -15.80 -25.33 42.91
C SER A 15 -15.39 -24.19 41.99
N PRO A 16 -14.99 -23.01 42.52
CA PRO A 16 -14.53 -21.87 41.72
C PRO A 16 -13.44 -22.23 40.70
N TRP A 17 -12.63 -23.26 40.98
CA TRP A 17 -11.60 -23.79 40.10
C TRP A 17 -12.14 -24.35 38.77
N VAL A 18 -13.39 -24.80 38.71
CA VAL A 18 -14.03 -25.24 37.47
C VAL A 18 -14.19 -24.08 36.50
N TYR A 19 -14.56 -22.90 37.00
CA TYR A 19 -14.69 -21.68 36.18
C TYR A 19 -13.32 -21.19 35.70
N VAL A 20 -12.29 -21.23 36.56
CA VAL A 20 -10.91 -20.89 36.17
C VAL A 20 -10.39 -21.86 35.10
N GLY A 21 -10.61 -23.17 35.28
CA GLY A 21 -10.22 -24.19 34.30
C GLY A 21 -10.93 -24.01 32.96
N CYS A 22 -12.24 -23.74 32.98
CA CYS A 22 -13.03 -23.47 31.78
C CYS A 22 -12.57 -22.18 31.07
N GLY A 23 -12.24 -21.13 31.82
CA GLY A 23 -11.69 -19.88 31.29
C GLY A 23 -10.34 -20.07 30.61
N CYS A 24 -9.40 -20.74 31.27
CA CYS A 24 -8.08 -21.03 30.68
C CYS A 24 -8.18 -21.91 29.44
N ALA A 25 -9.02 -22.95 29.47
CA ALA A 25 -9.26 -23.80 28.31
C ALA A 25 -9.84 -23.00 27.13
N ALA A 26 -10.80 -22.11 27.39
CA ALA A 26 -11.38 -21.25 26.36
C ALA A 26 -10.33 -20.31 25.73
N ILE A 27 -9.46 -19.69 26.53
CA ILE A 27 -8.39 -18.82 26.02
C ILE A 27 -7.40 -19.61 25.17
N VAL A 28 -6.99 -20.80 25.61
CA VAL A 28 -6.07 -21.66 24.83
C VAL A 28 -6.69 -22.06 23.50
N ILE A 29 -7.99 -22.44 23.48
CA ILE A 29 -8.69 -22.77 22.24
C ILE A 29 -8.76 -21.56 21.31
N LEU A 30 -9.06 -20.37 21.83
CA LEU A 30 -9.09 -19.13 21.03
C LEU A 30 -7.70 -18.80 20.46
N ALA A 31 -6.64 -18.95 21.24
CA ALA A 31 -5.27 -18.73 20.78
C ALA A 31 -4.87 -19.72 19.68
N MET A 32 -5.18 -21.02 19.84
CA MET A 32 -4.92 -22.03 18.81
C MET A 32 -5.73 -21.76 17.53
N ALA A 33 -6.99 -21.36 17.66
CA ALA A 33 -7.82 -20.97 16.52
C ALA A 33 -7.25 -19.74 15.80
N GLY A 34 -6.75 -18.76 16.54
CA GLY A 34 -6.07 -17.58 15.99
C GLY A 34 -4.81 -17.95 15.20
N ILE A 35 -3.94 -18.80 15.76
CA ILE A 35 -2.73 -19.27 15.08
C ILE A 35 -3.09 -20.07 13.82
N ALA A 36 -4.04 -21.01 13.91
CA ALA A 36 -4.48 -21.79 12.76
C ALA A 36 -5.07 -20.90 11.65
N GLY A 37 -5.87 -19.89 12.02
CA GLY A 37 -6.42 -18.90 11.10
C GLY A 37 -5.34 -18.08 10.39
N MET A 38 -4.34 -17.58 11.13
CA MET A 38 -3.22 -16.84 10.55
C MET A 38 -2.36 -17.71 9.63
N SER A 39 -2.06 -18.95 10.01
CA SER A 39 -1.28 -19.88 9.18
C SER A 39 -2.02 -20.23 7.87
N TRP A 40 -3.33 -20.51 7.94
CA TRP A 40 -4.14 -20.76 6.75
C TRP A 40 -4.23 -19.54 5.83
N TRP A 41 -4.40 -18.35 6.42
CA TRP A 41 -4.42 -17.09 5.67
C TRP A 41 -3.07 -16.80 5.00
N GLY A 42 -1.96 -17.01 5.71
CA GLY A 42 -0.61 -16.87 5.18
C GLY A 42 -0.38 -17.80 3.99
N TYR A 43 -0.72 -19.08 4.12
CA TYR A 43 -0.63 -20.06 3.04
C TYR A 43 -1.47 -19.65 1.81
N LYS A 44 -2.71 -19.21 2.02
CA LYS A 44 -3.59 -18.76 0.94
C LYS A 44 -3.05 -17.51 0.23
N SER A 45 -2.44 -16.59 0.98
CA SER A 45 -1.89 -15.35 0.45
C SER A 45 -0.62 -15.61 -0.37
N VAL A 46 0.26 -16.51 0.09
CA VAL A 46 1.43 -16.96 -0.67
C VAL A 46 1.00 -17.61 -1.99
N LYS A 47 0.00 -18.49 -1.96
CA LYS A 47 -0.49 -19.15 -3.17
C LYS A 47 -1.08 -18.16 -4.18
N ARG A 48 -1.86 -17.18 -3.70
CA ARG A 48 -2.39 -16.10 -4.55
C ARG A 48 -1.29 -15.25 -5.16
N PHE A 49 -0.25 -14.97 -4.38
CA PHE A 49 0.91 -14.22 -4.85
C PHE A 49 1.70 -15.01 -5.90
N GLU A 50 1.91 -16.31 -5.68
CA GLU A 50 2.56 -17.20 -6.65
C GLU A 50 1.78 -17.29 -7.96
N GLU A 51 0.45 -17.43 -7.88
CA GLU A 51 -0.45 -17.44 -9.05
C GLU A 51 -0.40 -16.10 -9.80
N ALA A 52 -0.49 -14.97 -9.11
CA ALA A 52 -0.40 -13.65 -9.73
C ALA A 52 0.98 -13.39 -10.35
N SER A 53 2.04 -13.81 -9.68
CA SER A 53 3.39 -13.60 -10.18
C SER A 53 3.65 -14.35 -11.49
N LYS A 54 3.07 -15.55 -11.67
CA LYS A 54 3.26 -16.35 -12.89
C LYS A 54 2.22 -16.09 -14.00
N ASN A 55 1.09 -15.48 -13.66
CA ASN A 55 -0.02 -15.23 -14.58
C ASN A 55 -0.39 -13.73 -14.63
N PRO A 56 -0.13 -13.04 -15.76
CA PRO A 56 -0.38 -11.60 -15.88
C PRO A 56 -1.85 -11.23 -15.73
N ASP A 57 -2.79 -12.09 -16.12
CA ASP A 57 -4.22 -11.84 -15.97
C ASP A 57 -4.65 -11.94 -14.50
N ALA A 58 -4.04 -12.87 -13.75
CA ALA A 58 -4.26 -12.98 -12.31
C ALA A 58 -3.68 -11.77 -11.56
N ALA A 59 -2.49 -11.29 -11.96
CA ALA A 59 -1.92 -10.05 -11.43
C ALA A 59 -2.84 -8.85 -11.74
N ALA A 60 -3.31 -8.72 -12.98
CA ALA A 60 -4.22 -7.65 -13.38
C ALA A 60 -5.51 -7.65 -12.53
N ALA A 61 -6.10 -8.83 -12.32
CA ALA A 61 -7.30 -8.98 -11.51
C ALA A 61 -7.07 -8.58 -10.05
N GLN A 62 -5.96 -9.04 -9.42
CA GLN A 62 -5.64 -8.68 -8.04
C GLN A 62 -5.38 -7.17 -7.87
N ILE A 63 -4.66 -6.55 -8.80
CA ILE A 63 -4.43 -5.11 -8.76
C ILE A 63 -5.77 -4.36 -8.85
N ARG A 64 -6.70 -4.78 -9.71
CA ARG A 64 -8.04 -4.13 -9.82
C ARG A 64 -8.86 -4.21 -8.54
N GLU A 65 -8.65 -5.22 -7.69
CA GLU A 65 -9.31 -5.31 -6.38
C GLU A 65 -8.84 -4.22 -5.42
N VAL A 66 -7.56 -3.84 -5.49
CA VAL A 66 -6.93 -2.85 -4.60
C VAL A 66 -6.98 -1.43 -5.16
N LEU A 67 -6.64 -1.28 -6.43
CA LEU A 67 -6.59 -0.04 -7.17
C LEU A 67 -7.45 -0.21 -8.43
N PRO A 68 -8.75 0.10 -8.38
CA PRO A 68 -9.62 -0.11 -9.52
C PRO A 68 -9.25 0.80 -10.68
N TYR A 69 -9.20 0.23 -11.89
CA TYR A 69 -8.96 0.91 -13.16
C TYR A 69 -9.78 0.22 -14.25
N ASP A 70 -10.09 0.93 -15.33
CA ASP A 70 -10.79 0.37 -16.48
C ASP A 70 -9.78 -0.11 -17.53
N GLU A 71 -8.78 0.72 -17.81
CA GLU A 71 -7.60 0.41 -18.61
C GLU A 71 -6.34 0.91 -17.90
N LEU A 72 -5.18 0.34 -18.22
CA LEU A 72 -3.91 0.82 -17.69
C LEU A 72 -3.32 1.91 -18.60
N PRO A 73 -2.57 2.87 -18.04
CA PRO A 73 -1.79 3.80 -18.85
C PRO A 73 -0.89 3.05 -19.85
N ALA A 74 -0.77 3.58 -21.06
CA ALA A 74 0.03 2.94 -22.10
C ALA A 74 1.47 2.70 -21.63
N GLY A 75 1.98 1.50 -21.88
CA GLY A 75 3.33 1.10 -21.47
C GLY A 75 3.42 0.60 -20.03
N TYR A 76 2.36 0.66 -19.22
CA TYR A 76 2.35 0.09 -17.87
C TYR A 76 1.71 -1.30 -17.85
N TYR A 77 2.30 -2.18 -17.06
CA TYR A 77 1.89 -3.56 -16.90
C TYR A 77 1.75 -3.92 -15.42
N PRO A 78 0.81 -4.80 -15.08
CA PRO A 78 0.62 -5.27 -13.71
C PRO A 78 1.82 -6.13 -13.30
N VAL A 79 2.56 -5.71 -12.26
CA VAL A 79 3.64 -6.53 -11.68
C VAL A 79 3.10 -7.37 -10.54
N GLY A 80 2.33 -6.74 -9.66
CA GLY A 80 1.66 -7.45 -8.57
C GLY A 80 0.97 -6.52 -7.58
N SER A 81 0.27 -7.13 -6.64
CA SER A 81 -0.29 -6.45 -5.49
C SER A 81 -0.11 -7.31 -4.25
N PHE A 82 -0.05 -6.65 -3.10
CA PHE A 82 0.07 -7.31 -1.82
C PHE A 82 -0.82 -6.62 -0.79
N SER A 83 -1.59 -7.42 -0.06
CA SER A 83 -2.51 -6.94 0.96
C SER A 83 -2.23 -7.60 2.30
N ILE A 84 -1.93 -6.79 3.32
CA ILE A 84 -1.91 -7.20 4.72
C ILE A 84 -3.23 -6.74 5.37
N PRO A 85 -4.13 -7.66 5.72
CA PRO A 85 -5.39 -7.37 6.36
C PRO A 85 -5.20 -6.47 7.57
N PHE A 86 -6.07 -5.46 7.68
CA PHE A 86 -6.06 -4.48 8.76
C PHE A 86 -4.85 -3.55 8.82
N LEU A 87 -3.88 -3.65 7.90
CA LEU A 87 -2.67 -2.83 7.92
C LEU A 87 -2.51 -2.01 6.64
N MET A 88 -2.27 -2.67 5.49
CA MET A 88 -1.95 -1.97 4.24
C MET A 88 -2.28 -2.79 2.99
N ASP A 89 -2.54 -2.09 1.90
CA ASP A 89 -2.57 -2.62 0.55
C ASP A 89 -1.50 -1.93 -0.30
N MET A 90 -0.85 -2.68 -1.18
CA MET A 90 0.21 -2.21 -2.07
C MET A 90 -0.04 -2.73 -3.48
N VAL A 91 0.22 -1.88 -4.48
CA VAL A 91 0.15 -2.19 -5.91
C VAL A 91 1.46 -1.75 -6.55
N ILE A 92 1.98 -2.59 -7.45
CA ILE A 92 3.17 -2.30 -8.24
C ILE A 92 2.82 -2.44 -9.72
N LEU A 93 3.07 -1.38 -10.47
CA LEU A 93 3.07 -1.37 -11.93
C LEU A 93 4.49 -1.10 -12.44
N GLY A 94 4.84 -1.71 -13.56
CA GLY A 94 6.12 -1.55 -14.21
C GLY A 94 5.96 -1.34 -15.70
N ASP A 95 7.04 -0.98 -16.38
CA ASP A 95 7.08 -0.66 -17.80
C ASP A 95 7.47 -1.85 -18.71
N ARG A 96 7.89 -2.97 -18.11
CA ARG A 96 8.17 -4.22 -18.83
C ARG A 96 7.06 -5.24 -18.67
N LYS A 97 6.54 -5.69 -19.82
CA LYS A 97 5.48 -6.70 -19.88
C LYS A 97 5.91 -8.01 -19.20
N PRO A 98 5.15 -8.51 -18.21
CA PRO A 98 5.40 -9.82 -17.63
C PRO A 98 5.33 -10.93 -18.68
N VAL A 99 6.29 -11.84 -18.62
CA VAL A 99 6.32 -13.03 -19.47
C VAL A 99 5.56 -14.14 -18.76
N GLU A 100 4.56 -14.71 -19.42
CA GLU A 100 3.75 -15.79 -18.86
C GLU A 100 4.62 -16.98 -18.44
N GLY A 101 4.35 -17.52 -17.24
CA GLY A 101 5.12 -18.63 -16.66
C GLY A 101 6.46 -18.22 -16.04
N GLN A 102 6.90 -16.98 -16.20
CA GLN A 102 8.00 -16.42 -15.42
C GLN A 102 7.46 -15.65 -14.22
N GLU A 103 8.21 -15.68 -13.13
CA GLU A 103 7.89 -14.90 -11.93
C GLU A 103 8.01 -13.40 -12.26
N ALA A 104 6.88 -12.69 -12.19
CA ALA A 104 6.82 -11.24 -12.23
C ALA A 104 7.41 -10.70 -10.93
N SER A 105 8.41 -9.84 -11.06
CA SER A 105 9.06 -9.17 -9.94
C SER A 105 9.41 -7.74 -10.32
N PRO A 106 9.47 -6.81 -9.35
CA PRO A 106 9.86 -5.43 -9.65
C PRO A 106 11.21 -5.35 -10.38
N GLU A 107 12.19 -6.15 -9.97
CA GLU A 107 13.53 -6.22 -10.59
C GLU A 107 13.54 -6.55 -12.09
N ARG A 108 12.54 -7.31 -12.56
CA ARG A 108 12.43 -7.77 -13.95
C ARG A 108 11.47 -6.92 -14.76
N ASN A 109 10.44 -6.40 -14.11
CA ASN A 109 9.30 -5.74 -14.76
C ASN A 109 9.36 -4.22 -14.68
N ILE A 110 10.33 -3.66 -13.97
CA ILE A 110 10.61 -2.24 -13.91
C ILE A 110 11.99 -2.01 -14.54
N GLU A 111 12.04 -1.16 -15.55
CA GLU A 111 13.27 -0.74 -16.24
C GLU A 111 13.57 0.71 -15.96
N GLU A 112 12.69 1.59 -16.44
CA GLU A 112 12.84 3.03 -16.34
C GLU A 112 11.71 3.64 -15.52
N ARG A 113 10.50 3.06 -15.58
CA ARG A 113 9.28 3.65 -15.03
C ARG A 113 8.47 2.65 -14.22
N GLY A 114 7.85 3.15 -13.17
CA GLY A 114 6.98 2.34 -12.34
C GLY A 114 6.02 3.17 -11.50
N LEU A 115 5.02 2.49 -10.95
CA LEU A 115 4.13 3.02 -9.94
C LEU A 115 4.15 2.08 -8.75
N ILE A 116 4.39 2.64 -7.56
CA ILE A 116 4.07 1.98 -6.30
C ILE A 116 2.92 2.75 -5.66
N TYR A 117 1.77 2.12 -5.55
CA TYR A 117 0.63 2.68 -4.83
C TYR A 117 0.47 1.95 -3.49
N MET A 118 0.19 2.73 -2.44
CA MET A 118 -0.03 2.23 -1.09
C MET A 118 -1.31 2.82 -0.50
N SER A 119 -2.08 1.97 0.16
CA SER A 119 -3.25 2.33 0.96
C SER A 119 -3.05 1.76 2.36
N ILE A 120 -2.67 2.62 3.30
CA ILE A 120 -2.33 2.26 4.67
C ILE A 120 -3.45 2.72 5.59
N ARG A 121 -3.88 1.88 6.54
CA ARG A 121 -4.80 2.33 7.60
C ARG A 121 -4.06 3.33 8.47
N ASN A 122 -4.62 4.54 8.62
CA ASN A 122 -3.97 5.63 9.34
C ASN A 122 -3.75 5.25 10.81
N LEU A 123 -2.49 5.02 11.13
CA LEU A 123 -1.98 4.91 12.49
C LEU A 123 -1.51 6.31 12.89
N GLN A 124 -2.15 6.89 13.90
CA GLN A 124 -1.64 8.04 14.69
C GLN A 124 -1.14 9.28 13.91
N GLY A 125 -1.81 9.72 12.84
CA GLY A 125 -1.56 11.03 12.23
C GLY A 125 -0.65 11.04 10.99
N ASN A 126 -0.16 9.88 10.56
CA ASN A 126 0.67 9.73 9.36
C ASN A 126 0.08 10.40 8.12
N LYS A 127 -1.26 10.41 7.99
CA LYS A 127 -1.95 11.09 6.88
C LYS A 127 -1.75 12.61 6.90
N ASP A 128 -1.88 13.22 8.08
CA ASP A 128 -1.77 14.66 8.23
C ASP A 128 -0.32 15.11 8.09
N ASP A 129 0.63 14.32 8.60
CA ASP A 129 2.07 14.56 8.43
C ASP A 129 2.48 14.49 6.96
N MET A 130 2.04 13.45 6.23
CA MET A 130 2.29 13.33 4.79
C MET A 130 1.65 14.49 4.02
N ARG A 131 0.42 14.89 4.38
CA ARG A 131 -0.25 16.06 3.78
C ARG A 131 0.59 17.32 3.95
N ARG A 132 1.05 17.59 5.17
CA ARG A 132 1.86 18.77 5.50
C ARG A 132 3.20 18.74 4.77
N TYR A 133 3.84 17.57 4.67
CA TYR A 133 5.05 17.38 3.90
C TYR A 133 4.87 17.72 2.41
N LEU A 134 3.84 17.15 1.77
CA LEU A 134 3.55 17.40 0.34
C LEU A 134 3.21 18.89 0.08
N ARG A 135 2.61 19.57 1.06
CA ARG A 135 2.37 21.02 1.01
C ARG A 135 3.61 21.87 1.31
N GLY A 136 4.68 21.28 1.85
CA GLY A 136 5.86 22.00 2.28
C GLY A 136 5.74 22.67 3.65
N GLU A 137 4.72 22.32 4.43
CA GLU A 137 4.43 22.86 5.76
C GLU A 137 5.18 22.11 6.89
N ALA A 138 5.83 21.00 6.55
CA ALA A 138 6.64 20.19 7.45
C ALA A 138 7.87 19.67 6.70
N PRO A 139 8.99 19.41 7.42
CA PRO A 139 10.08 18.63 6.86
C PRO A 139 9.58 17.23 6.48
N GLU A 140 10.40 16.51 5.71
CA GLU A 140 10.11 15.11 5.42
C GLU A 140 9.80 14.35 6.72
N PRO A 141 8.74 13.51 6.75
CA PRO A 141 8.44 12.74 7.94
C PRO A 141 9.66 11.90 8.28
N GLY A 142 10.26 12.16 9.44
CA GLY A 142 11.62 11.73 9.76
C GLY A 142 11.82 10.21 9.70
N LYS A 143 13.08 9.76 9.79
CA LYS A 143 13.48 8.33 9.76
C LYS A 143 12.73 7.43 10.77
N GLU A 144 12.10 8.01 11.79
CA GLU A 144 11.27 7.30 12.77
C GLU A 144 9.87 6.93 12.25
N SER A 145 9.46 7.48 11.11
CA SER A 145 8.16 7.20 10.52
C SER A 145 8.23 5.91 9.71
N ASN A 146 7.54 4.88 10.20
CA ASN A 146 7.53 3.51 9.68
C ASN A 146 6.98 3.34 8.23
N TRP A 147 6.75 4.41 7.47
CA TRP A 147 6.29 4.32 6.08
C TRP A 147 7.43 4.08 5.07
N ARG A 148 8.69 4.33 5.44
CA ARG A 148 9.88 4.09 4.60
C ARG A 148 10.29 2.62 4.48
N SER A 149 9.43 1.67 4.87
CA SER A 149 9.75 0.24 4.80
C SER A 149 9.97 -0.20 3.35
N ASN A 150 11.25 -0.33 2.99
CA ASN A 150 11.85 -0.94 1.78
C ASN A 150 12.03 -0.08 0.52
N VAL A 151 11.69 1.21 0.53
CA VAL A 151 12.13 2.11 -0.55
C VAL A 151 12.77 3.35 0.06
N ASN A 152 14.10 3.40 0.00
CA ASN A 152 14.85 4.60 0.35
C ASN A 152 14.69 5.59 -0.81
N PHE A 153 13.84 6.58 -0.61
CA PHE A 153 13.80 7.76 -1.45
C PHE A 153 14.76 8.76 -0.84
N ASP A 154 15.92 8.95 -1.47
CA ASP A 154 16.71 10.15 -1.20
C ASP A 154 16.16 11.25 -2.11
N ALA A 155 15.20 12.01 -1.56
CA ALA A 155 14.58 13.12 -2.26
C ALA A 155 15.54 14.32 -2.20
N GLU A 156 16.65 14.23 -2.94
CA GLU A 156 17.77 15.18 -2.84
C GLU A 156 17.36 16.59 -3.28
N GLU A 157 16.57 16.71 -4.35
CA GLU A 157 16.22 18.00 -4.93
C GLU A 157 14.73 18.09 -5.28
N LEU A 158 14.01 19.01 -4.64
CA LEU A 158 12.60 19.29 -4.95
C LEU A 158 12.50 20.03 -6.29
N ILE A 159 11.80 19.43 -7.25
CA ILE A 159 11.49 20.03 -8.55
C ILE A 159 10.27 20.94 -8.43
N ARG A 160 9.18 20.40 -7.90
CA ARG A 160 7.91 21.10 -7.78
C ARG A 160 7.02 20.44 -6.75
N ARG A 161 6.10 21.21 -6.18
CA ARG A 161 4.94 20.71 -5.46
C ARG A 161 3.69 21.46 -5.85
N GLY A 162 2.55 20.86 -5.61
CA GLY A 162 1.29 21.52 -5.88
C GLY A 162 0.09 20.62 -5.71
N THR A 163 -0.94 21.00 -6.44
CA THR A 163 -2.24 20.36 -6.38
C THR A 163 -2.79 20.27 -7.78
N ILE A 164 -3.30 19.09 -8.13
CA ILE A 164 -3.99 18.85 -9.40
C ILE A 164 -5.40 18.33 -9.13
N GLN A 165 -6.24 18.36 -10.16
CA GLN A 165 -7.59 17.79 -10.12
C GLN A 165 -7.63 16.52 -10.97
N VAL A 166 -8.03 15.41 -10.36
CA VAL A 166 -8.13 14.11 -11.02
C VAL A 166 -9.51 13.53 -10.71
N ASN A 167 -10.31 13.28 -11.74
CA ASN A 167 -11.66 12.70 -11.59
C ASN A 167 -12.53 13.46 -10.56
N GLY A 168 -12.43 14.79 -10.56
CA GLY A 168 -13.17 15.68 -9.64
C GLY A 168 -12.65 15.69 -8.20
N ARG A 169 -11.42 15.21 -7.96
CA ARG A 169 -10.80 15.16 -6.64
C ARG A 169 -9.46 15.87 -6.64
N GLU A 170 -9.17 16.47 -5.49
CA GLU A 170 -7.88 17.07 -5.22
C GLU A 170 -6.81 15.97 -5.03
N VAL A 171 -5.68 16.12 -5.71
CA VAL A 171 -4.49 15.30 -5.50
C VAL A 171 -3.33 16.23 -5.18
N LEU A 172 -2.77 16.06 -3.99
CA LEU A 172 -1.55 16.74 -3.58
C LEU A 172 -0.35 15.99 -4.15
N TYR A 173 0.67 16.70 -4.62
CA TYR A 173 1.87 16.04 -5.14
C TYR A 173 3.15 16.83 -4.86
N ALA A 174 4.25 16.10 -4.83
CA ALA A 174 5.60 16.63 -4.81
C ALA A 174 6.48 15.78 -5.74
N ALA A 175 7.14 16.45 -6.68
CA ALA A 175 8.07 15.86 -7.62
C ALA A 175 9.50 16.20 -7.19
N HIS A 176 10.34 15.18 -7.17
CA HIS A 176 11.73 15.25 -6.75
C HIS A 176 12.62 14.59 -7.80
N ARG A 177 13.84 15.10 -7.89
CA ARG A 177 14.97 14.34 -8.43
C ARG A 177 15.60 13.58 -7.28
N GLY A 178 15.92 12.32 -7.50
CA GLY A 178 16.52 11.49 -6.49
C GLY A 178 16.84 10.09 -6.99
N GLU A 179 17.33 9.27 -6.07
CA GLU A 179 17.62 7.86 -6.33
C GLU A 179 16.45 7.00 -5.85
N VAL A 180 16.05 6.05 -6.70
CA VAL A 180 15.19 4.94 -6.28
C VAL A 180 16.09 3.74 -6.10
N ASN A 181 16.39 3.40 -4.83
CA ASN A 181 17.06 2.13 -4.54
C ASN A 181 16.05 0.99 -4.59
N GLN A 182 16.16 0.14 -5.60
CA GLN A 182 15.39 -1.09 -5.72
C GLN A 182 16.33 -2.29 -5.75
N ASP A 183 16.30 -3.07 -4.67
CA ASP A 183 17.09 -4.31 -4.50
C ASP A 183 18.60 -4.12 -4.77
N GLY A 184 19.16 -2.98 -4.34
CA GLY A 184 20.58 -2.66 -4.47
C GLY A 184 20.99 -2.11 -5.84
N ARG A 185 20.04 -1.79 -6.72
CA ARG A 185 20.27 -0.93 -7.88
C ARG A 185 19.75 0.47 -7.55
N ASP A 186 20.67 1.42 -7.53
CA ASP A 186 20.33 2.84 -7.49
C ASP A 186 20.03 3.27 -8.93
N VAL A 187 18.79 3.65 -9.17
CA VAL A 187 18.39 4.27 -10.43
C VAL A 187 18.17 5.75 -10.15
N GLU A 188 19.08 6.59 -10.67
CA GLU A 188 18.88 8.04 -10.72
C GLU A 188 17.63 8.34 -11.57
N GLY A 189 16.72 9.14 -11.03
CA GLY A 189 15.50 9.46 -11.75
C GLY A 189 14.63 10.52 -11.09
N LEU A 190 13.41 10.58 -11.60
CA LEU A 190 12.36 11.47 -11.12
C LEU A 190 11.37 10.66 -10.32
N VAL A 191 11.00 11.16 -9.15
CA VAL A 191 9.99 10.56 -8.28
C VAL A 191 8.92 11.58 -7.96
N THR A 192 7.70 11.27 -8.31
CA THR A 192 6.52 12.05 -7.96
C THR A 192 5.70 11.30 -6.92
N MET A 193 5.73 11.82 -5.70
CA MET A 193 4.83 11.43 -4.63
C MET A 193 3.49 12.13 -4.85
N PHE A 194 2.39 11.40 -4.78
CA PHE A 194 1.05 12.00 -4.85
C PHE A 194 0.08 11.35 -3.87
N MET A 195 -0.83 12.16 -3.33
CA MET A 195 -1.80 11.76 -2.31
C MET A 195 -3.20 12.27 -2.71
N PRO A 196 -4.09 11.39 -3.20
CA PRO A 196 -5.47 11.76 -3.46
C PRO A 196 -6.22 12.04 -2.15
N GLU A 197 -6.96 13.16 -2.11
CA GLU A 197 -7.84 13.45 -0.99
C GLU A 197 -9.15 12.67 -1.15
N CYS A 198 -9.36 11.71 -0.24
CA CYS A 198 -10.57 10.90 -0.15
C CYS A 198 -11.39 11.33 1.09
N PRO A 199 -12.43 12.17 0.92
CA PRO A 199 -13.27 12.61 2.04
C PRO A 199 -13.96 11.42 2.73
N GLY A 200 -13.96 11.42 4.06
CA GLY A 200 -14.54 10.33 4.86
C GLY A 200 -13.72 9.04 4.92
N ASP A 201 -12.62 8.94 4.18
CA ASP A 201 -11.69 7.82 4.28
C ASP A 201 -10.57 8.14 5.26
N SER A 202 -10.44 7.29 6.28
CA SER A 202 -9.38 7.39 7.27
C SER A 202 -8.04 6.86 6.76
N ARG A 203 -7.98 6.14 5.64
CA ARG A 203 -6.72 5.61 5.09
C ARG A 203 -5.81 6.72 4.55
N LEU A 204 -4.50 6.51 4.69
CA LEU A 204 -3.47 7.21 3.94
C LEU A 204 -3.30 6.47 2.62
N ARG A 205 -3.76 7.09 1.53
CA ARG A 205 -3.60 6.58 0.17
C ARG A 205 -2.60 7.46 -0.55
N PHE A 206 -1.50 6.89 -1.03
CA PHE A 206 -0.50 7.63 -1.77
C PHE A 206 0.16 6.76 -2.83
N GLY A 207 0.67 7.41 -3.87
CA GLY A 207 1.42 6.77 -4.93
C GLY A 207 2.79 7.40 -5.10
N LEU A 208 3.69 6.59 -5.63
CA LEU A 208 5.06 6.91 -5.99
C LEU A 208 5.21 6.57 -7.45
N TRP A 209 5.18 7.61 -8.28
CA TRP A 209 5.31 7.47 -9.72
C TRP A 209 6.69 7.92 -10.13
N PHE A 210 7.48 7.01 -10.69
CA PHE A 210 8.87 7.28 -11.00
C PHE A 210 9.20 6.97 -12.45
N GLY A 211 10.23 7.65 -12.95
CA GLY A 211 10.64 7.64 -14.35
C GLY A 211 12.05 8.20 -14.53
N PRO A 212 12.59 8.16 -15.76
CA PRO A 212 13.93 8.66 -16.05
C PRO A 212 14.00 10.19 -15.92
N ASP A 213 15.15 10.68 -15.47
CA ASP A 213 15.50 12.10 -15.59
C ASP A 213 16.02 12.39 -16.99
N PRO A 214 15.43 13.34 -17.74
CA PRO A 214 15.91 13.67 -19.08
C PRO A 214 17.33 14.25 -19.08
N GLU A 215 17.71 14.96 -18.01
CA GLU A 215 18.97 15.71 -17.91
C GLU A 215 19.55 15.68 -16.48
N PRO A 216 20.01 14.50 -15.98
CA PRO A 216 20.46 14.35 -14.59
C PRO A 216 21.69 15.20 -14.25
N ALA A 217 22.52 15.52 -15.26
CA ALA A 217 23.75 16.31 -15.07
C ALA A 217 23.52 17.83 -14.95
N LYS A 218 22.31 18.34 -15.26
CA LYS A 218 22.00 19.78 -15.19
C LYS A 218 21.28 20.11 -13.88
N PRO A 219 21.45 21.31 -13.29
CA PRO A 219 20.64 21.73 -12.15
C PRO A 219 19.14 21.70 -12.47
N VAL A 220 18.28 21.34 -11.50
CA VAL A 220 16.82 21.23 -11.70
C VAL A 220 16.20 22.51 -12.28
N ALA A 221 16.72 23.69 -11.90
CA ALA A 221 16.22 24.97 -12.39
C ALA A 221 16.41 25.20 -13.91
N GLU A 222 17.28 24.43 -14.56
CA GLU A 222 17.61 24.56 -15.99
C GLU A 222 16.97 23.48 -16.87
N VAL A 223 16.31 22.49 -16.26
CA VAL A 223 15.73 21.34 -16.97
C VAL A 223 14.26 21.57 -17.27
N ASP A 224 13.84 21.29 -18.50
CA ASP A 224 12.43 21.22 -18.87
C ASP A 224 11.87 19.83 -18.56
N PHE A 225 10.97 19.77 -17.58
CA PHE A 225 10.34 18.52 -17.14
C PHE A 225 9.03 18.21 -17.87
N THR A 226 8.65 18.97 -18.90
CA THR A 226 7.43 18.74 -19.68
C THR A 226 7.41 17.31 -20.25
N GLY A 227 6.29 16.61 -20.06
CA GLY A 227 6.13 15.23 -20.53
C GLY A 227 6.71 14.15 -19.61
N THR A 228 7.37 14.50 -18.51
CA THR A 228 7.99 13.55 -17.55
C THR A 228 7.06 13.21 -16.39
N THR A 229 7.51 12.39 -15.44
CA THR A 229 6.77 12.11 -14.20
C THR A 229 6.65 13.33 -13.28
N ALA A 230 7.49 14.36 -13.46
CA ALA A 230 7.43 15.61 -12.72
C ALA A 230 6.46 16.66 -13.32
N ASP A 231 5.87 16.37 -14.49
CA ASP A 231 4.89 17.22 -15.15
C ASP A 231 3.49 17.03 -14.52
N PRO A 232 2.87 18.09 -13.97
CA PRO A 232 1.53 18.00 -13.37
C PRO A 232 0.43 17.58 -14.35
N GLU A 233 0.53 17.93 -15.63
CA GLU A 233 -0.47 17.54 -16.63
C GLU A 233 -0.39 16.03 -16.90
N LYS A 234 0.84 15.50 -16.99
CA LYS A 234 1.07 14.06 -17.12
C LYS A 234 0.73 13.28 -15.88
N LEU A 235 0.96 13.84 -14.69
CA LEU A 235 0.47 13.24 -13.45
C LEU A 235 -1.06 13.17 -13.44
N ALA A 236 -1.75 14.23 -13.86
CA ALA A 236 -3.21 14.23 -13.93
C ALA A 236 -3.76 13.21 -14.94
N GLU A 237 -3.14 13.13 -16.13
CA GLU A 237 -3.44 12.12 -17.15
C GLU A 237 -3.25 10.71 -16.58
N PHE A 238 -2.08 10.41 -16.02
CA PHE A 238 -1.72 9.11 -15.48
C PHE A 238 -2.62 8.70 -14.30
N ALA A 239 -2.82 9.61 -13.35
CA ALA A 239 -3.68 9.38 -12.19
C ALA A 239 -5.16 9.21 -12.59
N GLY A 240 -5.57 9.79 -13.72
CA GLY A 240 -6.93 9.71 -14.27
C GLY A 240 -7.40 8.30 -14.57
N TYR A 241 -6.48 7.37 -14.84
CA TYR A 241 -6.80 5.95 -15.10
C TYR A 241 -7.29 5.20 -13.86
N PHE A 242 -7.08 5.74 -12.66
CA PHE A 242 -7.31 5.02 -11.41
C PHE A 242 -8.44 5.64 -10.57
N ARG A 243 -9.16 4.76 -9.87
CA ARG A 243 -10.17 5.13 -8.87
C ARG A 243 -9.58 4.97 -7.47
N PHE A 244 -8.84 5.97 -7.03
CA PHE A 244 -8.13 5.92 -5.74
C PHE A 244 -9.03 5.89 -4.52
N CYS A 245 -10.28 6.36 -4.62
CA CYS A 245 -11.17 6.47 -3.48
C CYS A 245 -12.42 5.62 -3.72
N GLY A 246 -12.62 4.62 -2.87
CA GLY A 246 -13.66 3.60 -2.95
C GLY A 246 -13.43 2.54 -1.88
#